data_AF-A0A522B0W3-F1
#
_entry.id   AF-A0A522B0W3-F1
#
_cell.length_a   1.000
_cell.length_b   1.000
_cell.length_c   1.000
_cell.angle_alpha   90.00
_cell.angle_beta   90.00
_cell.angle_gamma   90.00
#
_symmetry.space_group_name_H-M   'P 1'
#
loop_
_entity.id
_entity.type
_entity.pdbx_description
1 polymer ?
#
loop_
_entity_poly.entity_id
_entity_poly.type
_entity_poly.pdbx_seq_one_letter_code
_entity_poly.pdbx_strand_id
1 'polypeptide(L)' 'VLNRITFAGSLYLAGVCIIPEILIYKLGVPFYFGGTSLLITVGVGLDTAQQIESHMLMRNYEGFLEKGRLRGRT' A
#
# COMPACT_ATOMS: atom_id res chain seq x y z
N VAL A 1 -22.45 -2.85 -5.45
CA VAL A 1 -21.20 -3.46 -5.99
C VAL A 1 -20.02 -3.28 -5.04
N LEU A 2 -19.79 -2.08 -4.50
CA LEU A 2 -18.80 -1.83 -3.43
C LEU A 2 -18.90 -2.83 -2.27
N ASN A 3 -20.11 -3.12 -1.77
CA ASN A 3 -20.29 -4.06 -0.66
C ASN A 3 -19.75 -5.48 -0.94
N ARG A 4 -19.82 -5.95 -2.20
CA ARG A 4 -19.27 -7.28 -2.57
C ARG A 4 -17.74 -7.27 -2.62
N ILE A 5 -17.15 -6.16 -3.04
CA ILE A 5 -15.70 -5.98 -3.10
C ILE A 5 -15.14 -5.83 -1.68
N THR A 6 -15.76 -5.00 -0.84
CA THR A 6 -15.37 -4.82 0.56
C THR A 6 -15.53 -6.10 1.37
N PHE A 7 -16.60 -6.88 1.12
CA PHE A 7 -16.80 -8.17 1.77
C PHE A 7 -15.66 -9.15 1.45
N ALA A 8 -15.28 -9.29 0.17
CA ALA A 8 -14.15 -10.13 -0.23
C ALA A 8 -12.81 -9.64 0.35
N GLY A 9 -12.59 -8.31 0.38
CA GLY A 9 -11.39 -7.72 0.98
C GLY A 9 -11.27 -7.97 2.48
N SER A 10 -12.38 -7.86 3.23
CA SER A 10 -12.38 -8.13 4.67
C SER A 10 -12.06 -9.59 5.02
N LEU A 11 -12.57 -10.53 4.21
CA LEU A 11 -12.28 -11.96 4.38
C LEU A 11 -10.79 -12.27 4.15
N TYR A 12 -10.21 -11.64 3.13
CA TYR A 12 -8.78 -11.76 2.84
C TYR A 12 -7.92 -11.22 4.00
N LEU A 13 -8.22 -10.02 4.49
CA LEU A 13 -7.48 -9.42 5.61
C LEU A 13 -7.59 -10.26 6.89
N ALA A 14 -8.79 -10.77 7.20
CA ALA A 14 -8.98 -11.67 8.34
C ALA A 14 -8.12 -12.94 8.21
N GLY A 15 -8.05 -13.54 7.02
CA GLY A 15 -7.18 -14.69 6.76
C GLY A 15 -5.70 -14.38 7.00
N VAL A 16 -5.20 -13.24 6.50
CA VAL A 16 -3.79 -12.83 6.65
C VAL A 16 -3.41 -12.62 8.13
N CYS A 17 -4.31 -12.10 8.97
CA CYS A 17 -4.06 -11.92 10.40
C CYS A 17 -3.98 -13.23 11.20
N ILE A 18 -4.77 -14.23 10.81
CA ILE A 18 -4.91 -15.49 11.55
C ILE A 18 -3.68 -16.40 11.33
N ILE A 19 -3.02 -16.31 10.17
CA ILE A 19 -1.83 -17.11 9.83
C ILE A 19 -0.71 -17.01 10.89
N PRO A 20 -0.21 -15.82 11.26
CA PRO A 20 0.84 -15.69 12.26
C PRO A 20 0.39 -16.17 13.65
N GLU A 21 -0.88 -15.97 14.00
CA GLU A 21 -1.44 -16.43 15.28
C GLU A 21 -1.43 -17.97 15.39
N ILE A 22 -1.81 -18.66 14.31
CA ILE A 22 -1.74 -20.13 14.23
C ILE A 22 -0.29 -20.62 14.28
N LEU A 23 0.64 -19.94 13.58
CA LEU A 23 2.06 -20.31 13.59
C LEU A 23 2.68 -20.21 14.99
N ILE A 24 2.38 -19.12 15.71
CA ILE A 24 2.85 -18.92 17.09
C ILE A 24 2.28 -20.01 18.00
N TYR A 25 0.98 -20.31 17.88
CA TYR A 25 0.30 -21.29 18.72
C TYR A 25 0.76 -22.75 18.46
N LYS A 26 1.03 -23.12 17.20
CA LYS A 26 1.39 -24.49 16.83
C LYS A 26 2.89 -24.79 16.80
N LEU A 27 3.73 -23.83 16.39
CA LEU A 27 5.18 -24.04 16.25
C LEU A 27 5.99 -23.45 17.41
N GLY A 28 5.39 -22.67 18.32
CA GLY A 28 6.09 -22.12 19.49
C GLY A 28 7.25 -21.18 19.17
N VAL A 29 7.39 -20.76 17.91
CA VAL A 29 8.41 -19.81 17.47
C VAL A 29 7.92 -18.41 17.83
N PRO A 30 8.64 -17.63 18.65
CA PRO A 30 8.24 -16.28 19.01
C PRO A 30 8.39 -15.37 17.78
N PHE A 31 7.32 -15.26 17.00
CA PHE A 31 7.23 -14.24 15.96
C PHE A 31 7.11 -12.88 16.65
N TYR A 32 8.20 -12.11 16.63
CA TYR A 32 8.22 -10.71 17.10
C TYR A 32 7.27 -9.81 16.28
N PHE A 33 6.89 -10.26 15.08
CA PHE A 33 5.93 -9.62 14.20
C PHE A 33 4.60 -10.42 14.22
N GLY A 34 3.68 -10.09 15.14
CA GLY A 34 2.34 -10.68 15.20
C GLY A 34 1.39 -10.19 14.10
N GLY A 35 0.14 -10.65 14.13
CA GLY A 35 -0.88 -10.30 13.11
C GLY A 35 -1.16 -8.79 12.99
N THR A 36 -1.14 -8.06 14.11
CA THR A 36 -1.38 -6.61 14.13
C THR A 36 -0.23 -5.81 13.54
N SER A 37 1.03 -6.17 13.83
CA SER A 37 2.17 -5.46 13.25
C SER A 37 2.29 -5.74 11.74
N LEU A 38 1.90 -6.93 11.29
CA LEU A 38 1.83 -7.28 9.87
C LEU A 38 0.81 -6.41 9.12
N LEU A 39 -0.39 -6.17 9.70
CA LEU A 39 -1.37 -5.23 9.12
C LEU A 39 -0.81 -3.81 9.01
N ILE A 40 -0.15 -3.33 10.06
CA ILE A 40 0.40 -1.97 10.07
C ILE A 40 1.52 -1.84 9.03
N THR A 41 2.45 -2.79 8.96
CA THR A 41 3.57 -2.74 8.01
C THR A 41 3.09 -2.76 6.56
N VAL A 42 2.11 -3.60 6.23
CA VAL A 42 1.55 -3.63 4.86
C VAL A 42 0.76 -2.35 4.57
N GLY A 43 -0.02 -1.85 5.53
CA GLY A 43 -0.77 -0.59 5.39
C GLY A 43 0.14 0.61 5.13
N VAL A 44 1.16 0.81 5.98
CA VAL A 44 2.13 1.90 5.82
C VAL A 44 2.98 1.71 4.56
N GLY A 45 3.34 0.47 4.20
CA GLY A 45 4.07 0.19 2.97
C GLY A 45 3.30 0.57 1.71
N LEU A 46 1.99 0.26 1.68
CA LEU A 46 1.10 0.65 0.59
C LEU A 46 0.89 2.17 0.53
N ASP A 47 0.66 2.82 1.67
CA ASP A 47 0.54 4.29 1.76
C ASP A 47 1.82 4.97 1.26
N THR A 48 2.99 4.46 1.68
CA THR A 48 4.29 5.01 1.28
C THR A 48 4.53 4.80 -0.23
N ALA A 49 4.19 3.63 -0.76
CA ALA A 49 4.33 3.35 -2.19
C ALA A 49 3.45 4.29 -3.03
N GLN A 50 2.20 4.51 -2.63
CA GLN A 50 1.29 5.45 -3.30
C GLN A 50 1.80 6.89 -3.22
N GLN A 51 2.35 7.29 -2.07
CA GLN A 51 2.94 8.61 -1.91
C GLN A 51 4.13 8.81 -2.86
N ILE A 52 5.05 7.84 -2.94
CA ILE A 52 6.19 7.88 -3.86
C ILE A 52 5.73 7.93 -5.33
N GLU A 53 4.72 7.14 -5.69
CA GLU A 53 4.14 7.16 -7.04
C GLU A 53 3.58 8.54 -7.38
N SER A 54 2.85 9.19 -6.47
CA SER A 54 2.32 10.54 -6.68
C SER A 54 3.41 11.59 -6.93
N HIS A 55 4.53 11.53 -6.20
CA HIS A 55 5.67 12.42 -6.38
C HIS A 55 6.40 12.16 -7.72
N MET A 56 6.53 10.90 -8.13
CA MET A 56 7.10 10.55 -9.44
C MET A 56 6.19 10.99 -10.60
N LEU A 57 4.88 10.88 -10.46
CA LEU A 57 3.93 11.38 -11.44
C LEU A 57 4.06 12.90 -11.61
N MET A 58 4.13 13.67 -10.52
CA MET A 58 4.35 15.12 -10.59
C MET A 58 5.69 15.48 -11.26
N ARG A 59 6.78 14.76 -10.97
CA ARG A 59 8.08 14.98 -11.62
C ARG A 59 8.06 14.68 -13.13
N ASN A 60 7.33 13.64 -13.54
CA ASN A 60 7.11 13.35 -14.95
C ASN A 60 6.16 14.38 -15.61
N TYR A 61 5.24 15.00 -14.85
CA TYR A 61 4.40 16.10 -15.33
C TYR A 61 5.17 17.42 -15.53
N GLU A 62 6.13 17.77 -14.65
CA GLU A 62 6.99 18.95 -14.81
C GLU A 62 7.81 18.89 -16.11
N GLY A 63 8.37 17.73 -16.45
CA GLY A 63 9.11 17.54 -17.71
C GLY A 63 8.26 17.69 -18.98
N PHE A 64 6.94 17.42 -18.89
CA PHE A 64 6.00 17.64 -19.99
C PHE A 64 5.51 19.10 -20.08
N LEU A 65 5.30 19.78 -18.95
CA LEU A 65 4.91 21.21 -18.93
C LEU A 65 6.07 22.14 -19.32
N GLU A 66 7.32 21.81 -18.96
CA GLU A 66 8.49 22.64 -19.28
C GLU A 66 8.79 22.67 -20.80
N LYS A 67 8.61 21.55 -21.51
CA LYS A 67 8.71 21.52 -22.99
C LYS A 67 7.60 22.30 -23.70
N GLY A 68 6.48 22.56 -23.02
CA GLY A 68 5.35 23.32 -23.56
C GLY A 68 5.51 24.83 -23.55
N ARG A 69 6.47 25.39 -22.77
CA ARG A 69 6.69 26.84 -22.72
C ARG A 69 7.63 27.33 -23.82
N LEU A 70 7.36 26.92 -25.06
CA LEU A 70 7.91 27.55 -26.25
C LEU A 70 7.25 28.93 -26.43
N ARG A 71 7.94 29.95 -25.92
CA ARG A 71 8.18 31.21 -26.63
C ARG A 71 6.94 31.87 -27.25
N GLY A 72 6.06 32.41 -26.42
CA GLY A 72 5.22 33.54 -26.79
C GLY A 72 6.10 34.78 -26.95
N ARG A 73 6.50 35.08 -28.19
CA ARG A 73 6.97 36.41 -28.59
C ARG A 73 5.76 37.33 -28.68
N THR A 74 5.99 38.59 -28.27
CA THR A 74 5.10 39.77 -28.30
C THR A 74 4.02 39.82 -27.22
#